data_AF-A0A3C1SHN4-F1
#
_entry.id   AF-A0A3C1SHN4-F1
#
_cell.length_a   1.000
_cell.length_b   1.000
_cell.length_c   1.000
_cell.angle_alpha   90.00
_cell.angle_beta   90.00
_cell.angle_gamma   90.00
#
_symmetry.space_group_name_H-M   'P 1'
#
loop_
_entity.id
_entity.type
_entity.pdbx_description
1 polymer ?
#
loop_
_entity_poly.entity_id
_entity_poly.type
_entity_poly.pdbx_seq_one_letter_code
_entity_poly.pdbx_strand_id
1 'polypeptide(L)'
;MPQIQKKLTGKELTTNIIYYALRATIVLYVVLLFLPGVNPARITEKINRNLSLFTAGFFYKSLTDGLGRVISKGWIPQSTMITLNLTSLVACLGAFAAGVGGCFSIGNNKCRRIGNILTLSGGAVGLAGIIGIMVARNQLVQLVAEHPNYAKNTMPNDPMGIKLYLAMSIIVLLLSVATFILSPKPEKDEPLHMEAKYRLFLMFMPFALLILVFSYLPLWGWRYAFFDYKAGDTLTMDKWRGLFWFTYLFQNPATSKHIARVMLNTLAMSGIGIAFSFLPMVFAIFLSEIKNNKARSLIQTFTTIPNFISWVLVYAIALCIFSTDGFISSFMIQNGFWESGKNMLMSSKHTWLKMWAW
;
A
#
# COMPACT_ATOMS: atom_id res chain seq x y z
N MET A 1 -5.75 -40.90 -3.72
CA MET A 1 -6.86 -41.67 -3.11
C MET A 1 -8.16 -40.94 -3.41
N PRO A 2 -9.17 -41.63 -3.97
CA PRO A 2 -10.41 -41.00 -4.38
C PRO A 2 -11.20 -40.59 -3.14
N GLN A 3 -11.46 -39.28 -3.02
CA GLN A 3 -12.35 -38.71 -2.03
C GLN A 3 -13.75 -39.29 -2.25
N ILE A 4 -14.13 -40.25 -1.40
CA ILE A 4 -15.51 -40.71 -1.27
C ILE A 4 -16.35 -39.45 -1.06
N GLN A 5 -17.20 -39.10 -2.02
CA GLN A 5 -18.23 -38.06 -1.87
C GLN A 5 -19.17 -38.49 -0.75
N LYS A 6 -18.79 -38.20 0.49
CA LYS A 6 -19.62 -38.39 1.67
C LYS A 6 -20.85 -37.52 1.44
N LYS A 7 -22.03 -38.14 1.28
CA LYS A 7 -23.31 -37.42 1.20
C LYS A 7 -23.39 -36.49 2.41
N LEU A 8 -23.29 -35.18 2.17
CA LEU A 8 -23.42 -34.18 3.22
C LEU A 8 -24.78 -34.34 3.89
N THR A 9 -24.76 -34.48 5.20
CA THR A 9 -25.96 -34.54 6.03
C THR A 9 -26.68 -33.19 5.94
N GLY A 10 -28.02 -33.14 6.04
CA GLY A 10 -28.77 -31.88 5.94
C GLY A 10 -28.27 -30.78 6.91
N LYS A 11 -27.78 -31.19 8.08
CA LYS A 11 -27.16 -30.32 9.09
C LYS A 11 -25.78 -29.77 8.68
N GLU A 12 -25.00 -30.52 7.90
CA GLU A 12 -23.70 -30.07 7.39
C GLU A 12 -23.86 -29.09 6.22
N LEU A 13 -24.91 -29.28 5.40
CA LEU A 13 -25.26 -28.36 4.33
C LEU A 13 -25.64 -26.98 4.90
N THR A 14 -26.48 -26.93 5.93
CA THR A 14 -26.86 -25.67 6.59
C THR A 14 -25.65 -25.00 7.25
N THR A 15 -24.77 -25.75 7.92
CA THR A 15 -23.53 -25.21 8.47
C THR A 15 -22.63 -24.59 7.39
N ASN A 16 -22.47 -25.24 6.24
CA ASN A 16 -21.65 -24.72 5.14
C ASN A 16 -22.20 -23.42 4.55
N ILE A 17 -23.53 -23.33 4.36
CA ILE A 17 -24.19 -22.10 3.88
C ILE A 17 -23.92 -20.93 4.82
N ILE A 18 -24.05 -21.16 6.13
CA ILE A 18 -23.78 -20.12 7.14
C ILE A 18 -22.29 -19.71 7.12
N TYR A 19 -21.37 -20.66 6.91
CA TYR A 19 -19.94 -20.33 6.74
C TYR A 19 -19.66 -19.47 5.51
N TYR A 20 -20.31 -19.72 4.38
CA TYR A 20 -20.17 -18.87 3.20
C TYR A 20 -20.69 -17.46 3.46
N ALA A 21 -21.85 -17.33 4.11
CA ALA A 21 -22.39 -16.03 4.53
C ALA A 21 -21.44 -15.30 5.48
N LEU A 22 -20.94 -15.98 6.52
CA LEU A 22 -19.99 -15.42 7.49
C LEU A 22 -18.72 -14.90 6.79
N ARG A 23 -18.12 -15.68 5.89
CA ARG A 23 -16.92 -15.27 5.14
C ARG A 23 -17.20 -14.07 4.24
N ALA A 24 -18.32 -14.07 3.50
CA ALA A 24 -18.69 -12.96 2.65
C ALA A 24 -18.87 -11.66 3.46
N THR A 25 -19.55 -11.74 4.61
CA THR A 25 -19.71 -10.60 5.52
C THR A 25 -18.35 -10.13 6.07
N ILE A 26 -17.46 -11.05 6.48
CA ILE A 26 -16.12 -10.70 6.98
C ILE A 26 -15.28 -10.01 5.90
N VAL A 27 -15.28 -10.52 4.66
CA VAL A 27 -14.56 -9.90 3.55
C VAL A 27 -15.06 -8.48 3.31
N LEU A 28 -16.39 -8.30 3.24
CA LEU A 28 -16.99 -6.97 3.12
C LEU A 28 -16.60 -6.07 4.30
N TYR A 29 -16.62 -6.59 5.53
CA TYR A 29 -16.29 -5.84 6.73
C TYR A 29 -14.84 -5.34 6.73
N VAL A 30 -13.89 -6.19 6.32
CA VAL A 30 -12.47 -5.82 6.19
C VAL A 30 -12.26 -4.82 5.06
N VAL A 31 -12.94 -4.98 3.91
CA VAL A 31 -12.84 -4.03 2.79
C VAL A 31 -13.33 -2.65 3.19
N LEU A 32 -14.43 -2.57 3.94
CA LEU A 32 -14.99 -1.30 4.41
C LEU A 32 -13.98 -0.47 5.21
N LEU A 33 -13.05 -1.12 5.96
CA LEU A 33 -12.02 -0.44 6.77
C LEU A 33 -11.20 0.58 5.97
N PHE A 34 -10.97 0.26 4.69
CA PHE A 34 -10.11 1.01 3.80
C PHE A 34 -10.88 2.04 2.94
N LEU A 35 -12.21 2.06 3.00
CA LEU A 35 -13.04 2.98 2.22
C LEU A 35 -13.29 4.30 2.99
N PRO A 36 -12.76 5.44 2.52
CA PRO A 36 -12.94 6.72 3.23
C PRO A 36 -14.38 7.21 3.30
N GLY A 37 -15.18 6.92 2.27
CA GLY A 37 -16.56 7.42 2.16
C GLY A 37 -17.51 6.91 3.24
N VAL A 38 -17.17 5.79 3.89
CA VAL A 38 -17.98 5.13 4.94
C VAL A 38 -17.30 5.17 6.31
N ASN A 39 -16.33 6.05 6.51
CA ASN A 39 -15.55 6.13 7.75
C ASN A 39 -16.44 6.55 8.96
N PRO A 40 -16.64 5.68 9.98
CA PRO A 40 -17.40 6.04 11.18
C PRO A 40 -16.66 7.02 12.09
N ALA A 41 -15.33 7.14 11.97
CA ALA A 41 -14.53 8.05 12.78
C ALA A 41 -14.67 9.53 12.36
N ARG A 42 -15.35 9.83 11.26
CA ARG A 42 -15.53 11.21 10.74
C ARG A 42 -16.62 11.99 11.51
N ILE A 43 -16.48 12.09 12.83
CA ILE A 43 -17.45 12.72 13.74
C ILE A 43 -17.57 14.25 13.57
N THR A 44 -16.64 14.87 12.83
CA THR A 44 -16.68 16.28 12.44
C THR A 44 -16.39 16.41 10.95
N GLU A 45 -16.99 17.39 10.28
CA GLU A 45 -16.69 17.70 8.89
C GLU A 45 -15.26 18.18 8.66
N LYS A 46 -14.58 18.65 9.72
CA LYS A 46 -13.17 19.08 9.69
C LYS A 46 -12.19 17.92 9.52
N ILE A 47 -12.59 16.68 9.82
CA ILE A 47 -11.78 15.49 9.53
C ILE A 47 -11.77 15.25 8.01
N ASN A 48 -10.58 15.01 7.47
CA ASN A 48 -10.33 14.79 6.05
C ASN A 48 -11.30 13.74 5.46
N ARG A 49 -11.99 14.11 4.38
CA ARG A 49 -12.97 13.25 3.69
C ARG A 49 -12.35 12.00 3.09
N ASN A 50 -11.05 12.02 2.81
CA ASN A 50 -10.30 10.90 2.24
C ASN A 50 -9.66 10.00 3.32
N LEU A 51 -9.92 10.26 4.61
CA LEU A 51 -9.43 9.42 5.70
C LEU A 51 -10.27 8.15 5.83
N SER A 52 -9.63 6.98 5.76
CA SER A 52 -10.27 5.67 6.04
C SER A 52 -10.33 5.38 7.54
N LEU A 53 -11.16 4.41 7.97
CA LEU A 53 -11.21 3.98 9.37
C LEU A 53 -9.87 3.37 9.80
N PHE A 54 -9.25 2.59 8.92
CA PHE A 54 -7.92 2.02 9.14
C PHE A 54 -6.88 3.11 9.43
N THR A 55 -6.84 4.14 8.58
CA THR A 55 -5.90 5.26 8.76
C THR A 55 -6.19 6.03 10.06
N ALA A 56 -7.47 6.24 10.37
CA ALA A 56 -7.92 6.91 11.58
C ALA A 56 -7.53 6.16 12.87
N GLY A 57 -7.47 4.82 12.84
CA GLY A 57 -7.06 3.99 13.97
C GLY A 57 -5.55 3.91 14.15
N PHE A 58 -4.78 3.62 13.10
CA PHE A 58 -3.33 3.41 13.22
C PHE A 58 -2.51 4.70 13.25
N PHE A 59 -3.04 5.81 12.72
CA PHE A 59 -2.27 7.06 12.56
C PHE A 59 -2.98 8.27 13.17
N TYR A 60 -2.71 8.55 14.44
CA TYR A 60 -3.26 9.71 15.17
C TYR A 60 -2.99 11.05 14.46
N LYS A 61 -1.80 11.21 13.86
CA LYS A 61 -1.43 12.41 13.10
C LYS A 61 -2.32 12.64 11.89
N SER A 62 -2.69 11.56 11.18
CA SER A 62 -3.59 11.63 10.02
C SER A 62 -5.02 11.95 10.43
N LEU A 63 -5.46 11.48 11.60
CA LEU A 63 -6.77 11.82 12.15
C LEU A 63 -6.88 13.29 12.59
N THR A 64 -5.79 13.84 13.14
CA THR A 64 -5.72 15.22 13.64
C THR A 64 -5.19 16.24 12.62
N ASP A 65 -4.97 15.81 11.38
CA ASP A 65 -4.51 16.68 10.30
C ASP A 65 -5.54 17.78 10.02
N GLY A 66 -5.09 19.04 10.01
CA GLY A 66 -5.97 20.22 9.90
C GLY A 66 -6.75 20.62 11.17
N LEU A 67 -6.69 19.85 12.26
CA LEU A 67 -7.41 20.12 13.52
C LEU A 67 -6.60 20.88 14.57
N GLY A 68 -5.32 21.16 14.34
CA GLY A 68 -4.41 21.77 15.33
C GLY A 68 -4.96 23.05 15.98
N ARG A 69 -5.53 23.97 15.17
CA ARG A 69 -6.13 25.22 15.68
C ARG A 69 -7.41 24.97 16.50
N VAL A 70 -8.19 23.96 16.13
CA VAL A 70 -9.46 23.64 16.79
C VAL A 70 -9.20 23.00 18.15
N ILE A 71 -8.19 22.13 18.22
CA ILE A 71 -7.73 21.49 19.45
C ILE A 71 -7.08 22.52 20.37
N SER A 72 -6.19 23.38 19.84
CA SER A 72 -5.50 24.40 20.65
C SER A 72 -6.46 25.43 21.27
N LYS A 73 -7.59 25.71 20.62
CA LYS A 73 -8.63 26.60 21.13
C LYS A 73 -9.62 25.92 22.09
N GLY A 74 -9.46 24.62 22.35
CA GLY A 74 -10.35 23.85 23.23
C GLY A 74 -11.74 23.57 22.65
N TRP A 75 -11.98 23.85 21.37
CA TRP A 75 -13.27 23.59 20.72
C TRP A 75 -13.52 22.09 20.51
N ILE A 76 -12.45 21.31 20.34
CA ILE A 76 -12.51 19.85 20.38
C ILE A 76 -11.48 19.39 21.42
N PRO A 77 -11.90 18.69 22.49
CA PRO A 77 -10.97 18.18 23.49
C PRO A 77 -10.00 17.17 22.87
N GLN A 78 -8.73 17.25 23.28
CA GLN A 78 -7.73 16.27 22.88
C GLN A 78 -8.10 14.85 23.35
N SER A 79 -8.76 14.73 24.51
CA SER A 79 -9.26 13.46 25.06
C SER A 79 -10.27 12.79 24.11
N THR A 80 -11.19 13.55 23.50
CA THR A 80 -12.16 13.05 22.52
C THR A 80 -11.46 12.49 21.29
N MET A 81 -10.43 13.19 20.77
CA MET A 81 -9.67 12.73 19.60
C MET A 81 -8.81 11.49 19.89
N ILE A 82 -8.24 11.39 21.09
CA ILE A 82 -7.50 10.19 21.52
C ILE A 82 -8.46 9.01 21.67
N THR A 83 -9.63 9.23 22.31
CA THR A 83 -10.67 8.20 22.45
C THR A 83 -11.15 7.73 21.08
N LEU A 84 -11.37 8.65 20.15
CA LEU A 84 -11.75 8.35 18.78
C LEU A 84 -10.70 7.50 18.05
N ASN A 85 -9.41 7.85 18.16
CA ASN A 85 -8.31 7.07 17.58
C ASN A 85 -8.24 5.65 18.16
N LEU A 86 -8.26 5.54 19.50
CA LEU A 86 -8.13 4.26 20.19
C LEU A 86 -9.31 3.34 19.91
N THR A 87 -10.54 3.86 19.90
CA THR A 87 -11.74 3.09 19.58
C THR A 87 -11.82 2.70 18.10
N SER A 88 -11.32 3.56 17.19
CA SER A 88 -11.13 3.22 15.78
C SER A 88 -10.10 2.12 15.59
N LEU A 89 -9.01 2.12 16.36
CA LEU A 89 -8.01 1.05 16.37
C LEU A 89 -8.62 -0.26 16.89
N VAL A 90 -9.39 -0.22 17.97
CA VAL A 90 -10.11 -1.40 18.49
C VAL A 90 -11.08 -1.97 17.45
N ALA A 91 -11.84 -1.12 16.75
CA ALA A 91 -12.72 -1.55 15.67
C ALA A 91 -11.93 -2.24 14.53
N CYS A 92 -10.77 -1.69 14.15
CA CYS A 92 -9.89 -2.30 13.15
C CYS A 92 -9.36 -3.67 13.60
N LEU A 93 -8.89 -3.78 14.85
CA LEU A 93 -8.41 -5.05 15.41
C LEU A 93 -9.51 -6.11 15.45
N GLY A 94 -10.74 -5.73 15.79
CA GLY A 94 -11.91 -6.63 15.74
C GLY A 94 -12.17 -7.16 14.33
N ALA A 95 -12.16 -6.29 13.33
CA ALA A 95 -12.33 -6.68 11.94
C ALA A 95 -11.18 -7.56 11.41
N PHE A 96 -9.92 -7.29 11.79
CA PHE A 96 -8.79 -8.15 11.44
C PHE A 96 -8.86 -9.52 12.12
N ALA A 97 -9.21 -9.58 13.41
CA ALA A 97 -9.40 -10.84 14.13
C ALA A 97 -10.51 -11.69 13.48
N ALA A 98 -11.61 -11.05 13.07
CA ALA A 98 -12.66 -11.71 12.29
C ALA A 98 -12.15 -12.17 10.92
N GLY A 99 -11.34 -11.37 10.23
CA GLY A 99 -10.65 -11.75 8.98
C GLY A 99 -9.82 -13.02 9.11
N VAL A 100 -8.97 -13.08 10.13
CA VAL A 100 -8.13 -14.25 10.43
C VAL A 100 -9.00 -15.46 10.79
N GLY A 101 -10.03 -15.28 11.63
CA GLY A 101 -10.97 -16.35 11.97
C GLY A 101 -11.72 -16.90 10.75
N GLY A 102 -12.10 -16.02 9.82
CA GLY A 102 -12.70 -16.37 8.53
C GLY A 102 -11.78 -17.25 7.68
N CYS A 103 -10.47 -17.01 7.70
CA CYS A 103 -9.48 -17.84 7.00
C CYS A 103 -9.37 -19.24 7.61
N PHE A 104 -9.38 -19.35 8.95
CA PHE A 104 -9.34 -20.65 9.65
C PHE A 104 -10.61 -21.48 9.45
N SER A 105 -11.75 -20.84 9.16
CA SER A 105 -13.02 -21.55 8.95
C SER A 105 -13.03 -22.51 7.74
N ILE A 106 -12.05 -22.42 6.84
CA ILE A 106 -11.92 -23.26 5.63
C ILE A 106 -11.35 -24.66 5.95
N GLY A 107 -10.63 -24.81 7.06
CA GLY A 107 -9.98 -26.06 7.44
C GLY A 107 -10.91 -27.10 8.09
N ASN A 108 -10.29 -28.09 8.73
CA ASN A 108 -10.96 -29.16 9.45
C ASN A 108 -11.73 -28.67 10.70
N ASN A 109 -12.47 -29.54 11.40
CA ASN A 109 -13.31 -29.19 12.56
C ASN A 109 -12.53 -28.46 13.67
N LYS A 110 -11.27 -28.83 13.92
CA LYS A 110 -10.38 -28.11 14.84
C LYS A 110 -10.03 -26.69 14.35
N CYS A 111 -9.74 -26.50 13.07
CA CYS A 111 -9.52 -25.18 12.45
C CYS A 111 -10.79 -24.32 12.54
N ARG A 112 -11.95 -24.92 12.25
CA ARG A 112 -13.26 -24.27 12.38
C ARG A 112 -13.54 -23.82 13.80
N ARG A 113 -13.18 -24.62 14.81
CA ARG A 113 -13.34 -24.24 16.23
C ARG A 113 -12.49 -23.01 16.59
N ILE A 114 -11.23 -23.00 16.20
CA ILE A 114 -10.32 -21.86 16.42
C ILE A 114 -10.83 -20.63 15.65
N GLY A 115 -11.21 -20.83 14.38
CA GLY A 115 -11.79 -19.79 13.55
C GLY A 115 -13.02 -19.15 14.17
N ASN A 116 -13.98 -19.95 14.65
CA ASN A 116 -15.21 -19.46 15.28
C ASN A 116 -14.92 -18.67 16.58
N ILE A 117 -13.92 -19.07 17.38
CA ILE A 117 -13.52 -18.31 18.56
C ILE A 117 -12.98 -16.93 18.14
N LEU A 118 -12.13 -16.90 17.12
CA LEU A 118 -11.55 -15.67 16.59
C LEU A 118 -12.59 -14.75 15.94
N THR A 119 -13.57 -15.30 15.20
CA THR A 119 -14.65 -14.49 14.60
C THR A 119 -15.62 -13.98 15.67
N LEU A 120 -15.89 -14.77 16.72
CA LEU A 120 -16.70 -14.35 17.85
C LEU A 120 -16.02 -13.21 18.62
N SER A 121 -14.74 -13.38 18.97
CA SER A 121 -13.97 -12.31 19.62
C SER A 121 -13.84 -11.10 18.72
N GLY A 122 -13.60 -11.29 17.41
CA GLY A 122 -13.50 -10.22 16.44
C GLY A 122 -14.79 -9.41 16.30
N GLY A 123 -15.95 -10.07 16.24
CA GLY A 123 -17.26 -9.42 16.24
C GLY A 123 -17.54 -8.63 17.53
N ALA A 124 -17.22 -9.21 18.70
CA ALA A 124 -17.40 -8.55 19.99
C ALA A 124 -16.48 -7.32 20.17
N VAL A 125 -15.20 -7.45 19.81
CA VAL A 125 -14.21 -6.36 19.84
C VAL A 125 -14.57 -5.29 18.82
N GLY A 126 -15.01 -5.68 17.62
CA GLY A 126 -15.51 -4.76 16.59
C GLY A 126 -16.69 -3.93 17.08
N LEU A 127 -17.68 -4.57 17.73
CA LEU A 127 -18.81 -3.88 18.36
C LEU A 127 -18.36 -2.90 19.44
N ALA A 128 -17.47 -3.32 20.34
CA ALA A 128 -16.93 -2.46 21.39
C ALA A 128 -16.23 -1.23 20.80
N GLY A 129 -15.46 -1.40 19.71
CA GLY A 129 -14.84 -0.31 18.98
C GLY A 129 -15.85 0.70 18.43
N ILE A 130 -16.92 0.23 17.77
CA ILE A 130 -17.96 1.12 17.21
C ILE A 130 -18.76 1.82 18.31
N ILE A 131 -19.09 1.13 19.40
CA ILE A 131 -19.72 1.75 20.57
C ILE A 131 -18.80 2.83 21.15
N GLY A 132 -17.49 2.58 21.21
CA GLY A 132 -16.51 3.58 21.62
C GLY A 132 -16.47 4.82 20.72
N ILE A 133 -16.59 4.64 19.40
CA ILE A 133 -16.71 5.77 18.45
C ILE A 133 -17.99 6.57 18.71
N MET A 134 -19.12 5.90 19.00
CA MET A 134 -20.37 6.58 19.37
C MET A 134 -20.21 7.38 20.67
N VAL A 135 -19.48 6.86 21.65
CA VAL A 135 -19.18 7.60 22.89
C VAL A 135 -18.35 8.85 22.58
N ALA A 136 -17.29 8.75 21.77
CA ALA A 136 -16.49 9.91 21.37
C ALA A 136 -17.32 10.96 20.61
N ARG A 137 -18.24 10.53 19.74
CA ARG A 137 -19.21 11.42 19.08
C ARG A 137 -20.12 12.10 20.09
N ASN A 138 -20.69 11.36 21.04
CA ASN A 138 -21.61 11.91 22.02
C ASN A 138 -20.92 12.92 22.96
N GLN A 139 -19.65 12.69 23.31
CA GLN A 139 -18.82 13.69 24.01
C GLN A 139 -18.70 15.00 23.22
N LEU A 140 -18.46 14.91 21.90
CA LEU A 140 -18.39 16.10 21.03
C LEU A 140 -19.75 16.82 20.95
N VAL A 141 -20.84 16.09 20.75
CA VAL A 141 -22.19 16.65 20.63
C VAL A 141 -22.62 17.32 21.93
N GLN A 142 -22.34 16.69 23.07
CA GLN A 142 -22.63 17.25 24.38
C GLN A 142 -21.85 18.57 24.62
N LEU A 143 -20.56 18.61 24.28
CA LEU A 143 -19.76 19.82 24.40
C LEU A 143 -20.28 20.97 23.52
N VAL A 144 -20.80 20.66 22.34
CA VAL A 144 -21.43 21.65 21.46
C VAL A 144 -22.78 22.11 21.99
N ALA A 145 -23.53 21.24 22.67
CA ALA A 145 -24.77 21.61 23.33
C ALA A 145 -24.54 22.56 24.53
N GLU A 146 -23.46 22.33 25.30
CA GLU A 146 -23.05 23.20 26.41
C GLU A 146 -22.49 24.55 25.92
N HIS A 147 -21.83 24.57 24.76
CA HIS A 147 -21.25 25.77 24.16
C HIS A 147 -21.67 25.96 22.69
N PRO A 148 -22.85 26.58 22.44
CA PRO A 148 -23.40 26.75 21.08
C PRO A 148 -22.45 27.47 20.11
N ASN A 149 -21.60 28.37 20.63
CA ASN A 149 -20.61 29.12 19.85
C ASN A 149 -19.54 28.22 19.20
N TYR A 150 -19.36 26.99 19.70
CA TYR A 150 -18.39 26.05 19.15
C TYR A 150 -18.92 25.32 17.92
N ALA A 151 -20.24 25.22 17.75
CA ALA A 151 -20.90 24.48 16.66
C ALA A 151 -20.37 24.87 15.27
N LYS A 152 -20.16 26.17 15.02
CA LYS A 152 -19.65 26.69 13.74
C LYS A 152 -18.23 26.21 13.43
N ASN A 153 -17.43 25.97 14.45
CA ASN A 153 -16.02 25.62 14.31
C ASN A 153 -15.77 24.11 14.41
N THR A 154 -16.62 23.40 15.17
CA THR A 154 -16.54 21.95 15.36
C THR A 154 -17.33 21.17 14.31
N MET A 155 -18.38 21.74 13.72
CA MET A 155 -19.22 21.14 12.67
C MET A 155 -19.44 19.63 12.89
N PRO A 156 -20.19 19.24 13.95
CA PRO A 156 -20.46 17.84 14.25
C PRO A 156 -21.18 17.19 13.08
N ASN A 157 -20.73 15.99 12.74
CA ASN A 157 -21.28 15.19 11.64
C ASN A 157 -21.84 13.88 12.21
N ASP A 158 -22.84 13.31 11.56
CA ASP A 158 -23.36 11.97 11.87
C ASP A 158 -23.02 11.00 10.72
N PRO A 159 -21.84 10.34 10.76
CA PRO A 159 -21.43 9.48 9.67
C PRO A 159 -22.38 8.29 9.54
N MET A 160 -22.92 8.10 8.34
CA MET A 160 -23.67 6.88 8.01
C MET A 160 -22.83 5.60 8.23
N GLY A 161 -21.50 5.72 8.20
CA GLY A 161 -20.55 4.69 8.56
C GLY A 161 -20.78 4.06 9.93
N ILE A 162 -21.22 4.83 10.95
CA ILE A 162 -21.46 4.29 12.29
C ILE A 162 -22.53 3.18 12.26
N LYS A 163 -23.65 3.44 11.57
CA LYS A 163 -24.76 2.48 11.45
C LYS A 163 -24.33 1.24 10.64
N LEU A 164 -23.60 1.46 9.54
CA LEU A 164 -23.11 0.38 8.68
C LEU A 164 -22.17 -0.57 9.44
N TYR A 165 -21.17 -0.03 10.14
CA TYR A 165 -20.20 -0.82 10.87
C TYR A 165 -20.81 -1.53 12.09
N LEU A 166 -21.77 -0.88 12.77
CA LEU A 166 -22.53 -1.52 13.83
C LEU A 166 -23.31 -2.73 13.28
N ALA A 167 -24.04 -2.55 12.18
CA ALA A 167 -24.77 -3.64 11.55
C ALA A 167 -23.85 -4.80 11.14
N MET A 168 -22.71 -4.51 10.50
CA MET A 168 -21.73 -5.53 10.11
C MET A 168 -21.18 -6.28 11.33
N SER A 169 -20.84 -5.59 12.40
CA SER A 169 -20.28 -6.21 13.61
C SER A 169 -21.32 -7.10 14.31
N ILE A 170 -22.60 -6.69 14.35
CA ILE A 170 -23.71 -7.51 14.86
C ILE A 170 -23.90 -8.76 13.98
N ILE A 171 -23.95 -8.60 12.66
CA ILE A 171 -24.13 -9.73 11.72
C ILE A 171 -22.98 -10.73 11.87
N VAL A 172 -21.73 -10.27 11.94
CA VAL A 172 -20.57 -11.15 12.16
C VAL A 172 -20.68 -11.88 13.50
N LEU A 173 -21.12 -11.22 14.57
CA LEU A 173 -21.30 -11.84 15.88
C LEU A 173 -22.40 -12.90 15.84
N LEU A 174 -23.58 -12.58 15.29
CA LEU A 174 -24.70 -13.51 15.17
C LEU A 174 -24.35 -14.76 14.34
N LEU A 175 -23.71 -14.57 13.18
CA LEU A 175 -23.25 -15.67 12.34
C LEU A 175 -22.14 -16.48 13.02
N SER A 176 -21.26 -15.83 13.80
CA SER A 176 -20.23 -16.53 14.59
C SER A 176 -20.84 -17.37 15.71
N VAL A 177 -21.87 -16.88 16.40
CA VAL A 177 -22.61 -17.66 17.41
C VAL A 177 -23.32 -18.85 16.75
N ALA A 178 -24.01 -18.63 15.63
CA ALA A 178 -24.69 -19.68 14.90
C ALA A 178 -23.71 -20.79 14.45
N THR A 179 -22.58 -20.41 13.86
CA THR A 179 -21.55 -21.38 13.47
C THR A 179 -20.93 -22.09 14.67
N PHE A 180 -20.73 -21.41 15.80
CA PHE A 180 -20.19 -22.03 17.01
C PHE A 180 -21.10 -23.10 17.62
N ILE A 181 -22.43 -22.90 17.54
CA ILE A 181 -23.44 -23.85 18.05
C ILE A 181 -23.65 -25.02 17.08
N LEU A 182 -23.74 -24.75 15.77
CA LEU A 182 -24.05 -25.77 14.76
C LEU A 182 -22.86 -26.67 14.42
N SER A 183 -21.62 -26.18 14.61
CA SER A 183 -20.43 -26.94 14.23
C SER A 183 -20.20 -28.17 15.12
N PRO A 184 -19.85 -29.32 14.55
CA PRO A 184 -19.52 -30.52 15.33
C PRO A 184 -18.29 -30.26 16.21
N LYS A 185 -18.26 -30.87 17.40
CA LYS A 185 -17.09 -30.80 18.29
C LYS A 185 -15.91 -31.53 17.62
N PRO A 186 -14.70 -30.96 17.64
CA PRO A 186 -13.52 -31.64 17.11
C PRO A 186 -13.14 -32.84 17.99
N GLU A 187 -12.56 -33.86 17.37
CA GLU A 187 -11.99 -35.00 18.07
C GLU A 187 -10.68 -34.58 18.79
N LYS A 188 -10.39 -35.14 19.96
CA LYS A 188 -9.32 -34.63 20.86
C LYS A 188 -7.94 -34.61 20.19
N ASP A 189 -7.62 -35.63 19.38
CA ASP A 189 -6.29 -35.82 18.78
C ASP A 189 -6.22 -35.45 17.29
N GLU A 190 -7.24 -34.77 16.75
CA GLU A 190 -7.26 -34.37 15.35
C GLU A 190 -6.17 -33.32 15.07
N PRO A 191 -5.26 -33.54 14.10
CA PRO A 191 -4.25 -32.54 13.73
C PRO A 191 -4.87 -31.37 12.98
N LEU A 192 -4.20 -30.21 13.03
CA LEU A 192 -4.61 -29.03 12.27
C LEU A 192 -4.39 -29.29 10.77
N HIS A 193 -5.46 -29.68 10.07
CA HIS A 193 -5.41 -29.98 8.64
C HIS A 193 -6.26 -28.99 7.84
N MET A 194 -5.68 -28.49 6.75
CA MET A 194 -6.34 -27.68 5.74
C MET A 194 -5.88 -28.18 4.38
N GLU A 195 -6.78 -28.27 3.41
CA GLU A 195 -6.39 -28.69 2.06
C GLU A 195 -5.30 -27.76 1.51
N ALA A 196 -4.29 -28.36 0.86
CA ALA A 196 -3.12 -27.64 0.38
C ALA A 196 -3.48 -26.43 -0.49
N LYS A 197 -4.50 -26.56 -1.35
CA LYS A 197 -4.98 -25.48 -2.23
C LYS A 197 -5.37 -24.21 -1.45
N TYR A 198 -6.07 -24.35 -0.33
CA TYR A 198 -6.50 -23.22 0.49
C TYR A 198 -5.35 -22.66 1.34
N ARG A 199 -4.50 -23.53 1.87
CA ARG A 199 -3.32 -23.12 2.64
C ARG A 199 -2.35 -22.28 1.79
N LEU A 200 -2.04 -22.75 0.59
CA LEU A 200 -1.18 -22.04 -0.38
C LEU A 200 -1.80 -20.69 -0.78
N PHE A 201 -3.12 -20.66 -1.06
CA PHE A 201 -3.83 -19.43 -1.39
C PHE A 201 -3.76 -18.40 -0.24
N LEU A 202 -3.98 -18.82 1.00
CA LEU A 202 -3.91 -17.93 2.17
C LEU A 202 -2.50 -17.39 2.44
N MET A 203 -1.47 -18.19 2.17
CA MET A 203 -0.07 -17.74 2.27
C MET A 203 0.29 -16.71 1.18
N PHE A 204 -0.28 -16.85 -0.01
CA PHE A 204 -0.08 -15.92 -1.13
C PHE A 204 -0.87 -14.61 -0.96
N MET A 205 -2.06 -14.68 -0.35
CA MET A 205 -2.98 -13.55 -0.19
C MET A 205 -2.34 -12.24 0.33
N PRO A 206 -1.49 -12.20 1.38
CA PRO A 206 -0.89 -10.94 1.83
C PRO A 206 0.02 -10.30 0.79
N PHE A 207 0.79 -11.09 0.05
CA PHE A 207 1.64 -10.60 -1.03
C PHE A 207 0.82 -10.05 -2.19
N ALA A 208 -0.24 -10.76 -2.59
CA ALA A 208 -1.17 -10.31 -3.61
C ALA A 208 -1.84 -8.98 -3.23
N LEU A 209 -2.27 -8.84 -1.97
CA LEU A 209 -2.91 -7.63 -1.47
C LEU A 209 -1.95 -6.45 -1.47
N LEU A 210 -0.69 -6.65 -1.05
CA LEU A 210 0.35 -5.62 -1.13
C LEU A 210 0.59 -5.16 -2.57
N ILE A 211 0.69 -6.07 -3.53
CA ILE A 211 0.86 -5.72 -4.95
C ILE A 211 -0.37 -4.96 -5.47
N LEU A 212 -1.58 -5.40 -5.11
CA LEU A 212 -2.80 -4.70 -5.53
C LEU A 212 -2.86 -3.26 -4.98
N VAL A 213 -2.49 -3.05 -3.71
CA VAL A 213 -2.56 -1.73 -3.07
C VAL A 213 -1.39 -0.82 -3.48
N PHE A 214 -0.18 -1.32 -3.63
CA PHE A 214 0.99 -0.48 -3.92
C PHE A 214 1.35 -0.41 -5.41
N SER A 215 0.93 -1.37 -6.22
CA SER A 215 1.23 -1.38 -7.66
C SER A 215 0.00 -1.13 -8.53
N TYR A 216 -1.16 -1.75 -8.24
CA TYR A 216 -2.36 -1.57 -9.07
C TYR A 216 -3.21 -0.36 -8.71
N LEU A 217 -3.37 -0.04 -7.42
CA LEU A 217 -4.15 1.12 -6.99
C LEU A 217 -3.58 2.44 -7.53
N PRO A 218 -2.26 2.68 -7.59
CA PRO A 218 -1.72 3.86 -8.25
C PRO A 218 -2.05 3.97 -9.75
N LEU A 219 -2.29 2.84 -10.45
CA LEU A 219 -2.71 2.86 -11.87
C LEU A 219 -4.09 3.50 -12.04
N TRP A 220 -4.92 3.53 -11.00
CA TRP A 220 -6.16 4.30 -11.01
C TRP A 220 -5.91 5.79 -11.30
N GLY A 221 -4.74 6.30 -10.89
CA GLY A 221 -4.29 7.66 -11.19
C GLY A 221 -4.04 7.93 -12.67
N TRP A 222 -3.92 6.92 -13.53
CA TRP A 222 -3.80 7.15 -14.98
C TRP A 222 -5.00 7.88 -15.56
N ARG A 223 -6.16 7.80 -14.89
CA ARG A 223 -7.34 8.61 -15.22
C ARG A 223 -7.02 10.11 -15.27
N TYR A 224 -6.11 10.62 -14.45
CA TYR A 224 -5.76 12.06 -14.42
C TYR A 224 -5.27 12.58 -15.77
N ALA A 225 -4.65 11.74 -16.61
CA ALA A 225 -4.19 12.13 -17.94
C ALA A 225 -5.34 12.55 -18.89
N PHE A 226 -6.58 12.15 -18.61
CA PHE A 226 -7.76 12.45 -19.42
C PHE A 226 -8.57 13.65 -18.89
N PHE A 227 -8.20 14.21 -17.74
CA PHE A 227 -8.87 15.35 -17.12
C PHE A 227 -7.96 16.58 -17.12
N ASP A 228 -8.54 17.77 -17.13
CA ASP A 228 -7.83 19.02 -16.81
C ASP A 228 -7.67 19.15 -15.29
N TYR A 229 -6.78 18.32 -14.73
CA TYR A 229 -6.56 18.24 -13.30
C TYR A 229 -5.44 19.18 -12.84
N LYS A 230 -5.74 20.01 -11.83
CA LYS A 230 -4.74 20.78 -11.08
C LYS A 230 -4.63 20.23 -9.66
N ALA A 231 -3.43 20.29 -9.09
CA ALA A 231 -3.19 19.77 -7.74
C ALA A 231 -4.12 20.44 -6.72
N GLY A 232 -4.89 19.63 -5.98
CA GLY A 232 -5.86 20.09 -4.97
C GLY A 232 -7.30 20.27 -5.49
N ASP A 233 -7.54 20.06 -6.78
CA ASP A 233 -8.85 20.25 -7.39
C ASP A 233 -9.69 18.94 -7.42
N THR A 234 -11.00 19.02 -7.63
CA THR A 234 -11.86 17.82 -7.72
C THR A 234 -11.94 17.25 -9.14
N LEU A 235 -11.95 15.91 -9.24
CA LEU A 235 -12.20 15.17 -10.48
C LEU A 235 -13.71 15.19 -10.79
N THR A 236 -14.15 16.24 -11.47
CA THR A 236 -15.54 16.37 -11.93
C THR A 236 -15.60 16.14 -13.44
N MET A 237 -16.76 15.68 -13.95
CA MET A 237 -16.92 15.31 -15.37
C MET A 237 -16.86 16.51 -16.33
N ASP A 238 -17.12 17.73 -15.82
CA ASP A 238 -16.91 19.01 -16.51
C ASP A 238 -15.45 19.22 -16.97
N LYS A 239 -14.48 18.64 -16.26
CA LYS A 239 -13.04 18.72 -16.58
C LYS A 239 -12.54 17.59 -17.48
N TRP A 240 -13.42 16.74 -18.00
CA TRP A 240 -13.02 15.68 -18.93
C TRP A 240 -12.58 16.27 -20.26
N ARG A 241 -11.33 15.99 -20.65
CA ARG A 241 -10.72 16.48 -21.90
C ARG A 241 -10.39 15.35 -22.87
N GLY A 242 -10.69 14.10 -22.51
CA GLY A 242 -10.41 12.94 -23.35
C GLY A 242 -8.93 12.84 -23.71
N LEU A 243 -8.63 12.73 -25.01
CA LEU A 243 -7.26 12.61 -25.53
C LEU A 243 -6.57 13.95 -25.82
N PHE A 244 -7.15 15.09 -25.41
CA PHE A 244 -6.60 16.42 -25.71
C PHE A 244 -5.13 16.58 -25.30
N TRP A 245 -4.75 16.13 -24.09
CA TRP A 245 -3.37 16.24 -23.63
C TRP A 245 -2.41 15.38 -24.45
N PHE A 246 -2.87 14.23 -24.97
CA PHE A 246 -2.06 13.40 -25.86
C PHE A 246 -1.85 14.06 -27.21
N THR A 247 -2.89 14.65 -27.82
CA THR A 247 -2.73 15.36 -29.11
C THR A 247 -1.92 16.64 -28.96
N TYR A 248 -2.09 17.37 -27.85
CA TYR A 248 -1.33 18.58 -27.54
C TYR A 248 0.20 18.34 -27.54
N LEU A 249 0.67 17.19 -27.03
CA LEU A 249 2.09 16.83 -27.05
C LEU A 249 2.68 16.75 -28.47
N PHE A 250 1.86 16.39 -29.47
CA PHE A 250 2.29 16.22 -30.87
C PHE A 250 1.95 17.42 -31.77
N GLN A 251 1.15 18.39 -31.29
CA GLN A 251 0.76 19.56 -32.08
C GLN A 251 1.93 20.53 -32.35
N ASN A 252 2.86 20.67 -31.40
CA ASN A 252 4.00 21.57 -31.56
C ASN A 252 5.19 20.81 -32.19
N PRO A 253 5.69 21.23 -33.37
CA PRO A 253 6.84 20.60 -34.03
C PRO A 253 8.11 20.58 -33.17
N ALA A 254 8.32 21.57 -32.31
CA ALA A 254 9.46 21.59 -31.39
C ALA A 254 9.34 20.48 -30.34
N THR A 255 8.19 20.40 -29.66
CA THR A 255 7.91 19.38 -28.62
C THR A 255 7.98 17.97 -29.18
N SER A 256 7.40 17.73 -30.36
CA SER A 256 7.45 16.43 -31.04
C SER A 256 8.90 15.98 -31.35
N LYS A 257 9.74 16.90 -31.85
CA LYS A 257 11.18 16.63 -32.07
C LYS A 257 11.92 16.32 -30.76
N HIS A 258 11.58 17.01 -29.67
CA HIS A 258 12.17 16.74 -28.36
C HIS A 258 11.77 15.36 -27.83
N ILE A 259 10.49 14.98 -27.93
CA ILE A 259 9.99 13.66 -27.52
C ILE A 259 10.69 12.57 -28.33
N ALA A 260 10.76 12.71 -29.65
CA ALA A 260 11.43 11.75 -30.52
C ALA A 260 12.92 11.57 -30.15
N ARG A 261 13.63 12.67 -29.86
CA ARG A 261 15.03 12.62 -29.40
C ARG A 261 15.16 11.88 -28.07
N VAL A 262 14.30 12.18 -27.10
CA VAL A 262 14.35 11.51 -25.78
C VAL A 262 14.03 10.03 -25.92
N MET A 263 13.01 9.65 -26.70
CA MET A 263 12.68 8.25 -26.96
C MET A 263 13.85 7.51 -27.64
N LEU A 264 14.46 8.10 -28.66
CA LEU A 264 15.63 7.50 -29.32
C LEU A 264 16.81 7.36 -28.36
N ASN A 265 17.05 8.35 -27.50
CA ASN A 265 18.09 8.25 -26.46
C ASN A 265 17.81 7.10 -25.49
N THR A 266 16.58 6.98 -25.00
CA THR A 266 16.19 5.91 -24.07
C THR A 266 16.30 4.53 -24.72
N LEU A 267 15.86 4.40 -25.97
CA LEU A 267 15.98 3.16 -26.74
C LEU A 267 17.44 2.81 -27.03
N ALA A 268 18.27 3.79 -27.41
CA ALA A 268 19.69 3.58 -27.64
C ALA A 268 20.41 3.13 -26.36
N MET A 269 20.15 3.79 -25.22
CA MET A 269 20.72 3.39 -23.92
C MET A 269 20.27 2.00 -23.49
N SER A 270 18.97 1.71 -23.61
CA SER A 270 18.43 0.38 -23.30
C SER A 270 19.00 -0.70 -24.23
N GLY A 271 19.14 -0.38 -25.52
CA GLY A 271 19.72 -1.25 -26.54
C GLY A 271 21.20 -1.56 -26.28
N ILE A 272 22.01 -0.54 -25.96
CA ILE A 272 23.42 -0.73 -25.55
C ILE A 272 23.49 -1.57 -24.27
N GLY A 273 22.62 -1.31 -23.29
CA GLY A 273 22.53 -2.10 -22.06
C GLY A 273 22.24 -3.58 -22.32
N ILE A 274 21.32 -3.89 -23.23
CA ILE A 274 21.02 -5.26 -23.64
C ILE A 274 22.20 -5.86 -24.42
N ALA A 275 22.76 -5.11 -25.38
CA ALA A 275 23.88 -5.57 -26.21
C ALA A 275 25.10 -5.96 -25.36
N PHE A 276 25.35 -5.28 -24.26
CA PHE A 276 26.48 -5.52 -23.35
C PHE A 276 26.10 -6.29 -22.07
N SER A 277 24.86 -6.77 -21.94
CA SER A 277 24.40 -7.54 -20.77
C SER A 277 25.15 -8.86 -20.54
N PHE A 278 25.88 -9.34 -21.55
CA PHE A 278 26.71 -10.55 -21.46
C PHE A 278 28.07 -10.31 -20.77
N LEU A 279 28.55 -9.07 -20.63
CA LEU A 279 29.84 -8.76 -20.00
C LEU A 279 29.94 -9.28 -18.55
N PRO A 280 28.95 -9.05 -17.67
CA PRO A 280 28.95 -9.63 -16.33
C PRO A 280 28.99 -11.16 -16.32
N MET A 281 28.37 -11.81 -17.32
CA MET A 281 28.42 -13.27 -17.47
C MET A 281 29.83 -13.75 -17.83
N VAL A 282 30.48 -13.10 -18.80
CA VAL A 282 31.88 -13.40 -19.17
C VAL A 282 32.82 -13.17 -17.99
N PHE A 283 32.65 -12.08 -17.27
CA PHE A 283 33.42 -11.80 -16.04
C PHE A 283 33.20 -12.89 -14.98
N ALA A 284 31.96 -13.36 -14.78
CA ALA A 284 31.67 -14.44 -13.84
C ALA A 284 32.34 -15.77 -14.24
N ILE A 285 32.39 -16.09 -15.54
CA ILE A 285 33.11 -17.27 -16.06
C ILE A 285 34.62 -17.14 -15.77
N PHE A 286 35.24 -16.00 -16.10
CA PHE A 286 36.66 -15.78 -15.80
C PHE A 286 36.96 -15.86 -14.30
N LEU A 287 36.11 -15.31 -13.45
CA LEU A 287 36.26 -15.39 -12.01
C LEU A 287 36.13 -16.83 -11.49
N SER A 288 35.31 -17.66 -12.14
CA SER A 288 35.14 -19.07 -11.79
C SER A 288 36.36 -19.94 -12.13
N GLU A 289 37.13 -19.56 -13.14
CA GLU A 289 38.33 -20.28 -13.61
C GLU A 289 39.57 -20.02 -12.73
N ILE A 290 39.50 -19.05 -11.82
CA ILE A 290 40.60 -18.74 -10.90
C ILE A 290 40.73 -19.83 -9.84
N LYS A 291 41.81 -20.62 -9.91
CA LYS A 291 42.12 -21.71 -8.96
C LYS A 291 42.44 -21.23 -7.54
N ASN A 292 42.93 -20.00 -7.36
CA ASN A 292 43.28 -19.46 -6.05
C ASN A 292 42.07 -18.80 -5.37
N ASN A 293 41.54 -19.45 -4.33
CA ASN A 293 40.38 -18.97 -3.58
C ASN A 293 40.57 -17.58 -2.94
N LYS A 294 41.78 -17.22 -2.50
CA LYS A 294 42.04 -15.90 -1.90
C LYS A 294 41.96 -14.79 -2.94
N ALA A 295 42.56 -15.01 -4.11
CA ALA A 295 42.52 -14.06 -5.22
C ALA A 295 41.08 -13.89 -5.74
N ARG A 296 40.35 -14.99 -5.91
CA ARG A 296 38.94 -14.98 -6.31
C ARG A 296 38.08 -14.18 -5.34
N SER A 297 38.21 -14.43 -4.03
CA SER A 297 37.44 -13.72 -3.01
C SER A 297 37.73 -12.22 -2.99
N LEU A 298 39.00 -11.81 -3.12
CA LEU A 298 39.37 -10.40 -3.16
C LEU A 298 38.78 -9.68 -4.38
N ILE A 299 38.94 -10.26 -5.58
CA ILE A 299 38.39 -9.70 -6.82
C ILE A 299 36.87 -9.55 -6.70
N GLN A 300 36.18 -10.58 -6.21
CA GLN A 300 34.73 -10.53 -6.02
C GLN A 300 34.30 -9.42 -5.06
N THR A 301 35.00 -9.25 -3.94
CA THR A 301 34.71 -8.17 -2.99
C THR A 301 34.90 -6.81 -3.65
N PHE A 302 36.03 -6.55 -4.33
CA PHE A 302 36.28 -5.27 -5.01
C PHE A 302 35.27 -4.98 -6.12
N THR A 303 34.88 -5.97 -6.92
CA THR A 303 33.88 -5.78 -7.98
C THR A 303 32.46 -5.57 -7.43
N THR A 304 32.15 -6.11 -6.25
CA THR A 304 30.80 -5.97 -5.66
C THR A 304 30.63 -4.65 -4.90
N ILE A 305 31.70 -4.07 -4.34
CA ILE A 305 31.67 -2.81 -3.55
C ILE A 305 30.91 -1.68 -4.25
N PRO A 306 31.13 -1.37 -5.54
CA PRO A 306 30.42 -0.29 -6.22
C PRO A 306 28.89 -0.38 -6.16
N ASN A 307 28.32 -1.60 -6.12
CA ASN A 307 26.87 -1.79 -6.04
C ASN A 307 26.29 -1.36 -4.68
N PHE A 308 27.11 -1.26 -3.65
CA PHE A 308 26.70 -0.74 -2.33
C PHE A 308 26.82 0.78 -2.23
N ILE A 309 27.44 1.44 -3.20
CA ILE A 309 27.58 2.88 -3.24
C ILE A 309 26.26 3.50 -3.73
N SER A 310 25.80 4.57 -3.08
CA SER A 310 24.58 5.26 -3.50
C SER A 310 24.75 5.90 -4.88
N TRP A 311 23.71 5.83 -5.72
CA TRP A 311 23.73 6.48 -7.03
C TRP A 311 24.03 7.99 -6.95
N VAL A 312 23.62 8.66 -5.88
CA VAL A 312 23.92 10.09 -5.65
C VAL A 312 25.42 10.32 -5.49
N LEU A 313 26.12 9.47 -4.72
CA LEU A 313 27.57 9.58 -4.57
C LEU A 313 28.29 9.25 -5.87
N VAL A 314 27.81 8.23 -6.60
CA VAL A 314 28.31 7.86 -7.92
C VAL A 314 28.24 9.07 -8.86
N TYR A 315 27.09 9.76 -8.96
CA TYR A 315 26.96 10.98 -9.77
C TYR A 315 27.88 12.12 -9.31
N ALA A 316 28.06 12.33 -8.01
CA ALA A 316 28.96 13.36 -7.48
C ALA A 316 30.42 13.08 -7.89
N ILE A 317 30.86 11.83 -7.80
CA ILE A 317 32.20 11.41 -8.23
C ILE A 317 32.36 11.59 -9.74
N ALA A 318 31.37 11.20 -10.56
CA ALA A 318 31.39 11.47 -12.00
C ALA A 318 31.53 12.96 -12.31
N LEU A 319 30.73 13.81 -11.67
CA LEU A 319 30.82 15.25 -11.89
C LEU A 319 32.20 15.79 -11.50
N CYS A 320 32.79 15.34 -10.39
CA CYS A 320 34.15 15.72 -10.02
C CYS A 320 35.20 15.24 -11.03
N ILE A 321 35.04 14.06 -11.61
CA ILE A 321 36.01 13.48 -12.57
C ILE A 321 35.90 14.12 -13.95
N PHE A 322 34.67 14.31 -14.45
CA PHE A 322 34.34 14.73 -15.82
C PHE A 322 33.96 16.21 -15.97
N SER A 323 34.02 17.00 -14.89
CA SER A 323 33.85 18.46 -14.96
C SER A 323 35.01 19.14 -15.68
N THR A 324 34.80 20.41 -16.04
CA THR A 324 35.79 21.28 -16.68
C THR A 324 37.11 21.33 -15.90
N ASP A 325 37.05 21.35 -14.57
CA ASP A 325 38.21 21.37 -13.66
C ASP A 325 38.47 19.99 -13.03
N GLY A 326 37.85 18.95 -13.58
CA GLY A 326 37.91 17.61 -13.03
C GLY A 326 39.25 16.92 -13.24
N PHE A 327 39.41 15.75 -12.62
CA PHE A 327 40.63 14.96 -12.69
C PHE A 327 41.04 14.65 -14.15
N ILE A 328 40.09 14.21 -14.99
CA ILE A 328 40.39 13.86 -16.39
C ILE A 328 40.78 15.11 -17.18
N SER A 329 40.06 16.21 -16.98
CA SER A 329 40.31 17.46 -17.69
C SER A 329 41.69 18.03 -17.36
N SER A 330 42.03 18.07 -16.06
CA SER A 330 43.35 18.51 -15.58
C SER A 330 44.48 17.61 -16.07
N PHE A 331 44.28 16.29 -16.05
CA PHE A 331 45.25 15.32 -16.55
C PHE A 331 45.50 15.47 -18.06
N MET A 332 44.45 15.69 -18.86
CA MET A 332 44.57 15.86 -20.31
C MET A 332 45.24 17.18 -20.70
N ILE A 333 45.04 18.25 -19.93
CA ILE A 333 45.76 19.53 -20.11
C ILE A 333 47.24 19.36 -19.76
N GLN A 334 47.55 18.70 -18.65
CA GLN A 334 48.93 18.47 -18.20
C GLN A 334 49.75 17.65 -19.20
N ASN A 335 49.12 16.67 -19.86
CA ASN A 335 49.75 15.86 -20.90
C ASN A 335 49.72 16.50 -22.31
N GLY A 336 49.26 17.76 -22.43
CA GLY A 336 49.27 18.52 -23.69
C GLY A 336 48.22 18.10 -24.71
N PHE A 337 47.25 17.25 -24.36
CA PHE A 337 46.21 16.81 -25.28
C PHE A 337 45.12 17.86 -25.49
N TRP A 338 44.82 18.69 -24.48
CA TRP A 338 43.80 19.75 -24.57
C TRP A 338 44.34 21.12 -24.14
N GLU A 339 43.93 22.17 -24.85
CA GLU A 339 44.27 23.57 -24.53
C GLU A 339 43.43 24.15 -23.39
N SER A 340 42.22 23.63 -23.18
CA SER A 340 41.31 24.08 -22.13
C SER A 340 40.44 22.94 -21.62
N GLY A 341 39.98 23.09 -20.38
CA GLY A 341 39.14 22.10 -19.75
C GLY A 341 37.81 21.93 -20.48
N LYS A 342 37.40 20.69 -20.73
CA LYS A 342 36.16 20.38 -21.45
C LYS A 342 35.22 19.61 -20.54
N ASN A 343 34.02 20.16 -20.32
CA ASN A 343 32.96 19.42 -19.63
C ASN A 343 32.44 18.29 -20.53
N MET A 344 32.78 17.05 -20.19
CA MET A 344 32.46 15.90 -21.04
C MET A 344 30.97 15.52 -20.96
N LEU A 345 30.32 15.79 -19.81
CA LEU A 345 28.94 15.43 -19.51
C LEU A 345 27.91 16.38 -20.13
N MET A 346 28.25 17.66 -20.30
CA MET A 346 27.36 18.69 -20.88
C MET A 346 27.44 18.80 -22.41
N SER A 347 28.30 18.03 -23.06
CA SER A 347 28.49 18.07 -24.51
C SER A 347 27.47 17.21 -25.25
N SER A 348 26.83 17.76 -26.27
CA SER A 348 25.77 17.12 -27.08
C SER A 348 26.25 16.01 -28.02
N LYS A 349 27.57 15.79 -28.15
CA LYS A 349 28.15 14.76 -29.04
C LYS A 349 28.46 13.47 -28.28
N HIS A 350 28.05 12.34 -28.85
CA HIS A 350 28.31 10.96 -28.38
C HIS A 350 27.92 10.68 -26.91
N THR A 351 26.83 11.28 -26.44
CA THR A 351 26.31 11.10 -25.07
C THR A 351 26.07 9.64 -24.72
N TRP A 352 25.63 8.80 -25.66
CA TRP A 352 25.38 7.38 -25.39
C TRP A 352 26.64 6.58 -25.09
N LEU A 353 27.73 6.82 -25.83
CA LEU A 353 29.01 6.17 -25.59
C LEU A 353 29.64 6.65 -24.28
N LYS A 354 29.49 7.95 -23.97
CA LYS A 354 29.97 8.53 -22.71
C LYS A 354 29.23 7.99 -21.49
N MET A 355 27.92 7.75 -21.60
CA MET A 355 27.11 7.17 -20.53
C MET A 355 27.32 5.66 -20.37
N TRP A 356 27.75 4.96 -21.42
CA TRP A 356 28.13 3.55 -21.34
C TRP A 356 29.55 3.34 -20.78
N ALA A 357 30.48 4.25 -21.07
CA ALA A 357 31.89 4.09 -20.75
C ALA A 357 32.25 4.32 -19.26
N TRP A 358 31.31 4.76 -18.43
CA TRP A 358 31.54 5.04 -17.01
C TRP A 358 30.68 4.18 -16.10
#